data_AF-A0A971SNQ2-F1
#
_entry.id   AF-A0A971SNQ2-F1
#
_cell.length_a   1.000
_cell.length_b   1.000
_cell.length_c   1.000
_cell.angle_alpha   90.00
_cell.angle_beta   90.00
_cell.angle_gamma   90.00
#
_symmetry.space_group_name_H-M   'P 1'
#
loop_
_entity.id
_entity.type
_entity.pdbx_description
1 polymer ?
#
loop_
_entity_poly.entity_id
_entity_poly.type
_entity_poly.pdbx_seq_one_letter_code
_entity_poly.pdbx_strand_id
1 'polypeptide(L)'
;MIDWDVPVALATDCNPGSCFCESVPFIFGLGVMNMNMTIEEALVASTLNAAYAVNRQHKVGSLEPGKQADFLVLDGETPTTLAYHVGSASVLEVHKLAERVA
;
A
#
# COMPACT_ATOMS: atom_id res chain seq x y z
N MET A 1 15.02 9.07 6.98
CA MET A 1 13.97 8.58 7.92
C MET A 1 14.11 7.09 8.08
N ILE A 2 13.97 6.33 7.00
CA ILE A 2 14.12 4.87 7.02
C ILE A 2 15.53 4.45 7.48
N ASP A 3 16.59 5.09 6.96
CA ASP A 3 17.98 4.86 7.43
C ASP A 3 18.22 5.17 8.93
N TRP A 4 17.27 5.85 9.57
CA TRP A 4 17.30 6.17 11.00
C TRP A 4 16.25 5.37 11.79
N ASP A 5 15.80 4.24 11.23
CA ASP A 5 14.82 3.32 11.82
C ASP A 5 13.46 3.98 12.16
N VAL A 6 13.11 5.08 11.49
CA VAL A 6 11.80 5.71 11.64
C VAL A 6 10.79 4.98 10.75
N PRO A 7 9.70 4.41 11.31
CA PRO A 7 8.63 3.84 10.50
C PRO A 7 7.99 4.92 9.62
N VAL A 8 8.03 4.70 8.31
CA VAL A 8 7.40 5.59 7.32
C VAL A 8 6.11 4.97 6.83
N ALA A 9 5.06 5.78 6.69
CA ALA A 9 3.82 5.42 6.04
C ALA A 9 3.60 6.30 4.80
N LEU A 10 2.97 5.73 3.76
CA LEU A 10 2.58 6.46 2.56
C LEU A 10 1.05 6.64 2.54
N ALA A 11 0.59 7.78 2.02
CA ALA A 11 -0.81 8.08 1.83
C ALA A 11 -1.00 8.94 0.58
N THR A 12 -2.21 8.93 0.03
CA THR A 12 -2.55 9.75 -1.14
C THR A 12 -2.60 11.22 -0.85
N ASP A 13 -2.89 11.60 0.39
CA ASP A 13 -3.26 12.97 0.74
C ASP A 13 -4.37 13.49 -0.20
N CYS A 14 -5.34 12.64 -0.55
CA CYS A 14 -6.34 12.97 -1.57
C CYS A 14 -7.15 14.21 -1.19
N ASN A 15 -6.86 15.34 -1.82
CA ASN A 15 -7.50 16.63 -1.60
C ASN A 15 -7.47 17.49 -2.87
N PRO A 16 -8.46 18.38 -3.09
CA PRO A 16 -8.55 19.16 -4.33
C PRO A 16 -7.50 20.28 -4.44
N GLY A 17 -6.77 20.60 -3.36
CA GLY A 17 -5.85 21.74 -3.33
C GLY A 17 -4.44 21.42 -3.79
N SER A 18 -3.91 20.27 -3.35
CA SER A 18 -2.48 19.94 -3.50
C SER A 18 -2.20 18.55 -4.05
N CYS A 19 -3.07 17.58 -3.78
CA CYS A 19 -2.93 16.22 -4.31
C CYS A 19 -4.29 15.62 -4.67
N PHE A 20 -4.77 15.90 -5.89
CA PHE A 20 -6.04 15.34 -6.36
C PHE A 20 -5.84 13.96 -6.99
N CYS A 21 -5.42 13.00 -6.15
CA CYS A 21 -5.10 11.62 -6.56
C CYS A 21 -5.70 10.62 -5.56
N GLU A 22 -6.51 9.68 -6.06
CA GLU A 22 -7.11 8.61 -5.24
C GLU A 22 -6.30 7.29 -5.32
N SER A 23 -5.30 7.23 -6.21
CA SER A 23 -4.59 5.99 -6.54
C SER A 23 -3.45 5.70 -5.59
N VAL A 24 -3.69 4.79 -4.63
CA VAL A 24 -2.63 4.27 -3.75
C VAL A 24 -1.48 3.58 -4.55
N PRO A 25 -1.73 2.79 -5.61
CA PRO A 25 -0.65 2.25 -6.44
C PRO A 25 0.23 3.34 -7.07
N PHE A 26 -0.35 4.46 -7.48
CA PHE A 26 0.45 5.58 -7.99
C PHE A 26 1.37 6.17 -6.90
N ILE A 27 0.87 6.35 -5.69
CA ILE A 27 1.66 6.82 -4.53
C ILE A 27 2.76 5.82 -4.16
N PHE A 28 2.47 4.52 -4.23
CA PHE A 28 3.46 3.46 -4.07
C PHE A 28 4.60 3.64 -5.07
N GLY A 29 4.27 3.83 -6.35
CA GLY A 29 5.24 4.11 -7.40
C GLY A 29 6.05 5.38 -7.17
N LEU A 30 5.44 6.46 -6.68
CA LEU A 30 6.17 7.68 -6.29
C LEU A 30 7.12 7.42 -5.11
N GLY A 31 6.73 6.61 -4.13
CA GLY A 31 7.62 6.20 -3.03
C GLY A 31 8.89 5.53 -3.55
N VAL A 32 8.72 4.62 -4.51
CA VAL A 32 9.85 3.90 -5.13
C VAL A 32 10.67 4.82 -6.03
N MET A 33 10.04 5.48 -7.00
CA MET A 33 10.73 6.22 -8.06
C MET A 33 11.24 7.60 -7.61
N ASN A 34 10.55 8.27 -6.68
CA ASN A 34 10.84 9.65 -6.30
C ASN A 34 11.34 9.80 -4.86
N MET A 35 11.12 8.80 -3.99
CA MET A 35 11.59 8.82 -2.60
C MET A 35 12.68 7.78 -2.32
N ASN A 36 13.16 7.07 -3.35
CA ASN A 36 14.21 6.05 -3.27
C ASN A 36 13.88 4.91 -2.29
N MET A 37 12.60 4.60 -2.10
CA MET A 37 12.19 3.44 -1.31
C MET A 37 12.39 2.15 -2.13
N THR A 38 12.79 1.08 -1.47
CA THR A 38 12.66 -0.27 -2.02
C THR A 38 11.19 -0.67 -2.19
N ILE A 39 10.91 -1.70 -2.99
CA ILE A 39 9.55 -2.23 -3.15
C ILE A 39 9.00 -2.69 -1.80
N GLU A 40 9.84 -3.32 -0.99
CA GLU A 40 9.51 -3.84 0.33
C GLU A 40 9.19 -2.70 1.32
N GLU A 41 9.98 -1.63 1.33
CA GLU A 41 9.70 -0.44 2.15
C GLU A 41 8.39 0.22 1.73
N ALA A 42 8.13 0.38 0.43
CA ALA A 42 6.88 0.95 -0.07
C ALA A 42 5.67 0.07 0.29
N LEU A 43 5.84 -1.25 0.27
CA LEU A 43 4.82 -2.20 0.69
C LEU A 43 4.49 -2.05 2.17
N VAL A 44 5.51 -2.06 3.05
CA VAL A 44 5.30 -1.89 4.50
C VAL A 44 4.71 -0.51 4.79
N ALA A 45 5.18 0.53 4.11
CA ALA A 45 4.67 1.90 4.27
C ALA A 45 3.20 2.05 3.87
N SER A 46 2.75 1.30 2.87
CA SER A 46 1.37 1.35 2.36
C SER A 46 0.43 0.34 3.02
N THR A 47 0.94 -0.54 3.89
CA THR A 47 0.15 -1.60 4.56
C THR A 47 0.30 -1.54 6.08
N LEU A 48 1.35 -2.15 6.64
CA LEU A 48 1.55 -2.29 8.07
C LEU A 48 1.71 -0.93 8.76
N ASN A 49 2.63 -0.10 8.28
CA ASN A 49 2.89 1.20 8.91
C ASN A 49 1.70 2.15 8.74
N ALA A 50 1.01 2.10 7.59
CA ALA A 50 -0.23 2.85 7.39
C ALA A 50 -1.31 2.43 8.40
N ALA A 51 -1.44 1.13 8.72
CA ALA A 51 -2.36 0.66 9.74
C ALA A 51 -1.96 1.15 11.15
N TYR A 52 -0.67 1.17 11.49
CA TYR A 52 -0.18 1.77 12.74
C TYR A 52 -0.48 3.28 12.81
N ALA A 53 -0.29 4.02 11.71
CA ALA A 53 -0.52 5.47 11.66
C ALA A 53 -1.97 5.87 12.00
N VAL A 54 -2.93 4.95 11.82
CA VAL A 54 -4.35 5.16 12.14
C VAL A 54 -4.87 4.27 13.29
N ASN A 55 -3.97 3.70 14.12
CA ASN A 55 -4.31 2.84 15.26
C ASN A 55 -5.14 1.58 14.91
N ARG A 56 -4.86 0.96 13.76
CA ARG A 56 -5.57 -0.23 13.27
C ARG A 56 -4.68 -1.46 13.06
N GLN A 57 -3.43 -1.42 13.50
CA GLN A 57 -2.44 -2.49 13.38
C GLN A 57 -2.91 -3.85 13.91
N HIS A 58 -3.78 -3.88 14.92
CA HIS A 58 -4.30 -5.13 15.49
C HIS A 58 -5.47 -5.72 14.68
N LYS A 59 -5.97 -4.99 13.69
CA LYS A 59 -7.13 -5.39 12.87
C LYS A 59 -6.77 -5.60 11.40
N VAL A 60 -5.91 -4.76 10.82
CA VAL A 60 -5.53 -4.78 9.39
C VAL A 60 -4.06 -4.40 9.20
N GLY A 61 -3.57 -4.45 7.95
CA GLY A 61 -2.23 -4.00 7.56
C GLY A 61 -1.22 -5.14 7.36
N SER A 62 -1.57 -6.37 7.74
CA SER A 62 -0.76 -7.57 7.51
C SER A 62 -1.64 -8.82 7.50
N LEU A 63 -1.12 -9.90 6.92
CA LEU A 63 -1.78 -11.20 6.84
C LEU A 63 -1.30 -12.09 7.99
N GLU A 64 -1.99 -12.00 9.12
CA GLU A 64 -1.69 -12.77 10.33
C GLU A 64 -2.98 -13.39 10.89
N PRO A 65 -2.91 -14.60 11.50
CA PRO A 65 -4.07 -15.19 12.16
C PRO A 65 -4.70 -14.24 13.18
N GLY A 66 -6.04 -14.13 13.16
CA GLY A 66 -6.81 -13.26 14.05
C GLY A 66 -7.02 -11.83 13.54
N LYS A 67 -6.31 -11.39 12.49
CA LYS A 67 -6.61 -10.13 11.80
C LYS A 67 -7.72 -10.30 10.78
N GLN A 68 -8.30 -9.18 10.35
CA GLN A 68 -9.32 -9.15 9.31
C GLN A 68 -8.74 -9.61 7.97
N ALA A 69 -9.46 -10.48 7.26
CA ALA A 69 -9.09 -10.97 5.93
C ALA A 69 -9.35 -9.90 4.85
N ASP A 70 -8.51 -8.86 4.86
CA ASP A 70 -8.45 -7.82 3.85
C ASP A 70 -7.14 -7.97 3.07
N PHE A 71 -7.22 -8.31 1.79
CA PHE A 71 -6.04 -8.52 0.95
C PHE A 71 -6.33 -8.30 -0.52
N LEU A 72 -5.25 -8.16 -1.29
CA LEU A 72 -5.29 -8.03 -2.74
C LEU A 72 -4.67 -9.28 -3.36
N VAL A 73 -5.24 -9.72 -4.48
CA VAL A 73 -4.55 -10.63 -5.41
C VAL A 73 -3.95 -9.74 -6.49
N LEU A 74 -2.63 -9.75 -6.61
CA LEU A 74 -1.89 -8.93 -7.58
C LEU A 74 -1.49 -9.77 -8.79
N ASP A 75 -1.36 -9.10 -9.93
CA ASP A 75 -0.74 -9.68 -11.12
C ASP A 75 0.79 -9.71 -10.97
N GLY A 76 1.37 -10.88 -11.24
CA GLY A 76 2.80 -11.17 -11.09
C GLY A 76 3.20 -11.81 -9.75
N GLU A 77 4.48 -12.14 -9.63
CA GLU A 77 5.04 -12.81 -8.45
C GLU A 77 5.44 -11.83 -7.31
N THR A 78 5.56 -10.54 -7.63
CA THR A 78 5.97 -9.50 -6.68
C THR A 78 5.12 -8.24 -6.87
N PRO A 79 5.02 -7.36 -5.85
CA PRO A 79 4.28 -6.08 -5.95
C PRO A 79 4.91 -5.06 -6.91
N THR A 80 6.01 -5.41 -7.59
CA THR A 80 6.79 -4.56 -8.50
C THR A 80 5.94 -3.88 -9.58
N THR A 81 4.87 -4.54 -10.04
CA THR A 81 3.93 -4.00 -11.01
C THR A 81 3.22 -2.75 -10.51
N LEU A 82 2.94 -2.64 -9.20
CA LEU A 82 2.39 -1.44 -8.57
C LEU A 82 3.32 -0.23 -8.68
N ALA A 83 4.64 -0.44 -8.68
CA ALA A 83 5.61 0.64 -8.75
C ALA A 83 5.83 1.15 -10.17
N TYR A 84 6.03 0.22 -11.12
CA TYR A 84 6.59 0.57 -12.42
C TYR A 84 5.58 0.54 -13.57
N HIS A 85 4.43 -0.12 -13.42
CA HIS A 85 3.43 -0.24 -14.49
C HIS A 85 2.24 0.70 -14.23
N VAL A 86 2.53 2.00 -14.23
CA VAL A 86 1.55 3.06 -13.96
C VAL A 86 0.36 2.98 -14.91
N GLY A 87 -0.85 3.03 -14.35
CA GLY A 87 -2.11 2.97 -15.11
C GLY A 87 -2.54 1.55 -15.52
N SER A 88 -1.76 0.52 -15.18
CA SER A 88 -2.16 -0.87 -15.40
C SER A 88 -3.09 -1.39 -14.29
N ALA A 89 -3.89 -2.40 -14.63
CA ALA A 89 -4.72 -3.12 -13.66
C ALA A 89 -3.91 -4.20 -12.94
N SER A 90 -2.91 -3.81 -12.14
CA SER A 90 -2.07 -4.77 -11.39
C SER A 90 -2.82 -5.47 -10.25
N VAL A 91 -3.99 -4.97 -9.85
CA VAL A 91 -4.85 -5.59 -8.84
C VAL A 91 -5.89 -6.44 -9.56
N LEU A 92 -5.80 -7.76 -9.41
CA LEU A 92 -6.70 -8.73 -10.04
C LEU A 92 -7.97 -8.95 -9.22
N GLU A 93 -7.84 -8.99 -7.90
CA GLU A 93 -8.96 -9.16 -6.98
C GLU A 93 -8.78 -8.33 -5.71
N VAL A 94 -9.90 -7.86 -5.17
CA VAL A 94 -9.94 -7.19 -3.86
C VAL A 94 -10.81 -8.01 -2.93
N HIS A 95 -10.22 -8.45 -1.82
CA HIS A 95 -10.93 -9.19 -0.77
C HIS A 95 -11.07 -8.29 0.46
N LYS A 96 -12.30 -8.16 0.97
CA LYS A 96 -12.66 -7.36 2.13
C LYS A 96 -13.52 -8.20 3.07
N LEU A 97 -13.15 -8.32 4.34
CA LEU A 97 -13.88 -9.17 5.30
C LEU A 97 -14.03 -10.63 4.80
N ALA A 98 -13.03 -11.15 4.08
CA ALA A 98 -13.06 -12.44 3.38
C ALA A 98 -14.05 -12.56 2.19
N GLU A 99 -14.65 -11.46 1.75
CA GLU A 99 -15.51 -11.43 0.56
C GLU A 99 -14.81 -10.74 -0.60
N ARG A 100 -14.91 -11.31 -1.81
CA ARG A 100 -14.43 -10.66 -3.02
C ARG A 100 -15.36 -9.51 -3.41
N VAL A 101 -14.81 -8.30 -3.54
CA VAL A 101 -15.57 -7.07 -3.84
C VAL A 101 -15.20 -6.42 -5.17
N ALA A 102 -14.08 -6.82 -5.77
CA ALA A 102 -13.67 -6.50 -7.15
C ALA A 102 -12.84 -7.66 -7.71
#